data_AF-A0A0K8W5V1-F1
#
_entry.id   AF-A0A0K8W5V1-F1
#
_cell.length_a   1.000
_cell.length_b   1.000
_cell.length_c   1.000
_cell.angle_alpha   90.00
_cell.angle_beta   90.00
_cell.angle_gamma   90.00
#
_symmetry.space_group_name_H-M   'P 1'
#
loop_
_entity.id
_entity.type
_entity.pdbx_description
1 polymer ?
#
loop_
_entity_poly.entity_id
_entity_poly.type
_entity_poly.pdbx_seq_one_letter_code
_entity_poly.pdbx_strand_id
1 'polypeptide(L)'
;MGLRTKRLLSYVTLTTKPSVLWVLLRHSSKHVLNYLNHVNQVRKPQLLKIMQTLSHKWTKKRKLQRQPPQMWKKTQSNTELSTSVILSVSKLRTTKNKTEALKIIRKFKLRYHQVPNHLLRFGPIMEALIPTMSYLQLLKSWRNLARYHFDNPKIMKLCQTLFENKKLLRKDNIHPIVFLMQMRDLGMRDDIAKLTPKRVEALKMPLFKQLYQQSFGNNQSTGLRMHITINIQKNYRKKTLKNHKKLGFLEAAIALAFGYFKKEKEVDVFYWIDEKLVLGQMPWEAGITVEDAIDYCDLLDITKTSQRLITPVLRAMERKQVYDVFLVIVPTAGRGNPKNNSEFLCKFLDKYREKKNPKAKFVILDLLKFRKSMRYSETRNENVLEICGLDEHTTNLINNFALNRFG
;
A
#
# COMPACT_ATOMS: atom_id res chain seq x y z
N MET A 1 30.19 42.43 -19.76
CA MET A 1 30.75 41.19 -19.18
C MET A 1 31.43 41.54 -17.88
N GLY A 2 30.83 41.19 -16.75
CA GLY A 2 31.35 41.55 -15.43
C GLY A 2 30.48 40.97 -14.31
N LEU A 3 31.15 40.48 -13.28
CA LEU A 3 30.65 40.23 -11.92
C LEU A 3 29.50 39.22 -11.76
N ARG A 4 29.83 37.92 -11.68
CA ARG A 4 29.10 36.92 -10.87
C ARG A 4 29.88 35.61 -10.72
N THR A 5 31.05 35.66 -10.08
CA THR A 5 31.83 34.45 -9.73
C THR A 5 32.51 34.52 -8.35
N LYS A 6 31.92 35.27 -7.41
CA LYS A 6 32.45 35.40 -6.02
C LYS A 6 31.45 35.09 -4.88
N ARG A 7 30.41 34.28 -5.12
CA ARG A 7 29.57 33.73 -4.03
C ARG A 7 29.26 32.25 -4.24
N LEU A 8 30.29 31.42 -4.10
CA LEU A 8 30.15 29.96 -3.95
C LEU A 8 31.36 29.34 -3.23
N LEU A 9 32.11 30.15 -2.48
CA LEU A 9 33.38 29.77 -1.82
C LEU A 9 33.33 29.85 -0.28
N SER A 10 32.14 29.77 0.30
CA SER A 10 31.97 29.70 1.75
C SER A 10 30.87 28.70 2.08
N TYR A 11 31.15 27.39 1.98
CA TYR A 11 30.47 26.30 2.70
C TYR A 11 31.06 24.91 2.37
N VAL A 12 32.38 24.82 2.13
CA VAL A 12 33.09 23.52 2.06
C VAL A 12 34.33 23.58 2.95
N THR A 13 34.09 23.90 4.21
CA THR A 13 35.01 23.59 5.30
C THR A 13 34.16 23.04 6.42
N LEU A 14 34.33 21.74 6.68
CA LEU A 14 33.82 20.90 7.79
C LEU A 14 32.89 19.77 7.32
N THR A 15 33.38 18.54 7.51
CA THR A 15 32.71 17.23 7.44
C THR A 15 32.62 16.53 6.07
N THR A 16 33.73 15.99 5.58
CA THR A 16 33.70 14.98 4.50
C THR A 16 33.55 13.57 5.09
N LYS A 17 32.35 12.99 4.98
CA LYS A 17 32.13 11.55 5.15
C LYS A 17 32.71 10.78 3.94
N PRO A 18 33.28 9.57 4.11
CA PRO A 18 33.93 8.81 3.04
C PRO A 18 33.03 8.38 1.87
N SER A 19 31.71 8.53 1.99
CA SER A 19 30.72 8.09 1.01
C SER A 19 30.57 9.01 -0.20
N VAL A 20 30.99 10.28 -0.12
CA VAL A 20 30.86 11.26 -1.23
C VAL A 20 31.98 11.11 -2.27
N LEU A 21 33.14 10.56 -1.88
CA LEU A 21 34.26 10.31 -2.80
C LEU A 21 33.99 9.14 -3.77
N TRP A 22 33.03 8.27 -3.46
CA TRP A 22 32.72 7.07 -4.23
C TRP A 22 31.90 7.35 -5.50
N VAL A 23 31.19 8.48 -5.56
CA VAL A 23 30.33 8.85 -6.70
C VAL A 23 31.12 9.51 -7.83
N LEU A 24 32.24 10.17 -7.52
CA LEU A 24 33.08 10.83 -8.52
C LEU A 24 34.04 9.90 -9.27
N LEU A 25 34.28 8.67 -8.78
CA LEU A 25 35.22 7.71 -9.41
C LEU A 25 34.56 6.73 -10.39
N ARG A 26 33.23 6.80 -10.59
CA ARG A 26 32.51 5.91 -11.51
C ARG A 26 32.48 6.40 -12.96
N HIS A 27 32.81 7.65 -13.23
CA HIS A 27 32.79 8.21 -14.59
C HIS A 27 34.09 8.99 -14.87
N SER A 28 34.74 8.66 -15.98
CA SER A 28 35.93 9.31 -16.55
C SER A 28 37.31 8.90 -15.99
N SER A 29 37.90 7.85 -16.58
CA SER A 29 39.29 7.43 -16.34
C SER A 29 40.33 8.36 -16.99
N LYS A 30 39.95 9.28 -17.88
CA LYS A 30 40.90 10.13 -18.62
C LYS A 30 41.00 11.56 -18.08
N HIS A 31 39.95 12.13 -17.46
CA HIS A 31 40.02 13.49 -16.92
C HIS A 31 40.62 13.59 -15.50
N VAL A 32 40.60 12.51 -14.73
CA VAL A 32 41.19 12.49 -13.37
C VAL A 32 42.72 12.52 -13.39
N LEU A 33 43.35 11.96 -14.44
CA LEU A 33 44.82 12.00 -14.57
C LEU A 33 45.35 13.42 -14.84
N ASN A 34 44.62 14.22 -15.63
CA ASN A 34 45.04 15.60 -15.93
C ASN A 34 44.85 16.55 -14.73
N TYR A 35 43.89 16.27 -13.83
CA TYR A 35 43.68 17.08 -12.62
C TYR A 35 44.77 16.87 -11.56
N LEU A 36 45.47 15.73 -11.58
CA LEU A 36 46.54 15.39 -10.61
C LEU A 36 47.90 16.01 -10.96
N ASN A 37 48.05 16.65 -12.12
CA ASN A 37 49.28 17.36 -12.50
C ASN A 37 49.36 18.80 -11.96
N HIS A 38 48.31 19.30 -11.29
CA HIS A 38 48.27 20.65 -10.71
C HIS A 38 48.00 20.70 -9.20
N VAL A 39 48.16 19.58 -8.49
CA VAL A 39 48.06 19.54 -7.03
C VAL A 39 49.46 19.51 -6.41
N ASN A 40 49.73 20.51 -5.56
CA ASN A 40 50.92 20.69 -4.73
C ASN A 40 51.67 19.39 -4.36
N GLN A 41 52.99 19.41 -4.59
CA GLN A 41 53.93 18.28 -4.40
C GLN A 41 53.91 17.65 -3.00
N VAL A 42 53.29 18.28 -2.00
CA VAL A 42 53.30 17.84 -0.60
C VAL A 42 52.32 16.69 -0.29
N ARG A 43 51.35 16.37 -1.18
CA ARG A 43 50.33 15.32 -0.90
C ARG A 43 50.32 14.11 -1.83
N LYS A 44 51.24 14.07 -2.81
CA LYS A 44 51.38 12.96 -3.77
C LYS A 44 51.69 11.59 -3.11
N PRO A 45 52.55 11.50 -2.07
CA PRO A 45 52.89 10.22 -1.45
C PRO A 45 51.72 9.55 -0.70
N GLN A 46 50.86 10.35 -0.05
CA GLN A 46 49.71 9.85 0.72
C GLN A 46 48.59 9.31 -0.18
N LEU A 47 48.35 9.98 -1.32
CA LEU A 47 47.37 9.52 -2.32
C LEU A 47 47.83 8.23 -3.02
N LEU A 48 49.13 8.09 -3.31
CA LEU A 48 49.69 6.86 -3.90
C LEU A 48 49.52 5.66 -2.96
N LYS A 49 49.74 5.85 -1.66
CA LYS A 49 49.60 4.81 -0.63
C LYS A 49 48.14 4.34 -0.48
N ILE A 50 47.18 5.27 -0.58
CA ILE A 50 45.74 4.95 -0.55
C ILE A 50 45.33 4.16 -1.81
N MET A 51 45.80 4.55 -2.99
CA MET A 51 45.49 3.85 -4.24
C MET A 51 46.10 2.43 -4.30
N GLN A 52 47.32 2.24 -3.81
CA GLN A 52 47.95 0.92 -3.71
C GLN A 52 47.17 0.00 -2.75
N THR A 53 46.71 0.54 -1.61
CA THR A 53 45.91 -0.21 -0.63
C THR A 53 44.54 -0.62 -1.19
N LEU A 54 43.92 0.25 -1.99
CA LEU A 54 42.64 -0.03 -2.66
C LEU A 54 42.78 -1.04 -3.80
N SER A 55 43.87 -0.98 -4.58
CA SER A 55 44.21 -1.97 -5.62
C SER A 55 44.43 -3.37 -5.03
N HIS A 56 45.10 -3.46 -3.88
CA HIS A 56 45.33 -4.72 -3.19
C HIS A 56 44.03 -5.33 -2.60
N LYS A 57 43.13 -4.49 -2.08
CA LYS A 57 41.78 -4.94 -1.65
C LYS A 57 40.92 -5.41 -2.83
N TRP A 58 41.07 -4.80 -4.01
CA TRP A 58 40.30 -5.18 -5.20
C TRP A 58 40.77 -6.49 -5.82
N THR A 59 42.08 -6.71 -5.90
CA THR A 59 42.68 -7.99 -6.35
C THR A 59 42.38 -9.14 -5.40
N LYS A 60 42.33 -8.91 -4.08
CA LYS A 60 41.93 -9.93 -3.09
C LYS A 60 40.45 -10.32 -3.22
N LYS A 61 39.57 -9.38 -3.60
CA LYS A 61 38.14 -9.65 -3.85
C LYS A 61 37.87 -10.39 -5.17
N ARG A 62 38.73 -10.20 -6.18
CA ARG A 62 38.69 -10.97 -7.45
C ARG A 62 39.29 -12.38 -7.33
N LYS A 63 40.29 -12.59 -6.46
CA LYS A 63 40.85 -13.93 -6.19
C LYS A 63 39.95 -14.83 -5.33
N LEU A 64 38.97 -14.28 -4.60
CA LEU A 64 37.97 -15.07 -3.88
C LEU A 64 36.81 -15.59 -4.77
N GLN A 65 36.82 -15.29 -6.07
CA GLN A 65 35.71 -15.60 -7.00
C GLN A 65 36.09 -16.52 -8.16
N ARG A 66 37.17 -17.29 -8.02
CA ARG A 66 37.53 -18.37 -8.94
C ARG A 66 37.90 -19.63 -8.16
N GLN A 67 36.87 -20.41 -7.81
CA GLN A 67 37.07 -21.83 -7.53
C GLN A 67 36.95 -22.62 -8.84
N PRO A 68 37.73 -23.70 -9.03
CA PRO A 68 37.59 -24.60 -10.17
C PRO A 68 36.23 -25.33 -10.13
N PRO A 69 35.76 -25.92 -11.25
CA PRO A 69 34.46 -26.58 -11.29
C PRO A 69 34.49 -27.78 -10.34
N GLN A 70 33.83 -27.64 -9.19
CA GLN A 70 33.53 -28.77 -8.32
C GLN A 70 32.46 -29.63 -8.99
N MET A 71 32.86 -30.85 -9.32
CA MET A 71 32.02 -32.01 -9.58
C MET A 71 30.69 -31.97 -8.81
N TRP A 72 29.61 -32.28 -9.53
CA TRP A 72 28.25 -32.39 -9.03
C TRP A 72 28.13 -33.33 -7.82
N LYS A 73 28.27 -32.77 -6.61
CA LYS A 73 27.77 -33.40 -5.39
C LYS A 73 26.28 -33.08 -5.27
N LYS A 74 25.47 -34.02 -5.76
CA LYS A 74 24.07 -34.34 -5.41
C LYS A 74 23.24 -33.20 -4.80
N THR A 75 22.46 -32.58 -5.66
CA THR A 75 21.23 -31.82 -5.38
C THR A 75 20.10 -32.75 -4.89
N GLN A 76 20.34 -33.62 -3.90
CA GLN A 76 19.31 -34.53 -3.36
C GLN A 76 18.44 -33.89 -2.27
N SER A 77 18.90 -32.82 -1.60
CA SER A 77 18.21 -32.33 -0.38
C SER A 77 16.99 -31.41 -0.61
N ASN A 78 16.88 -30.69 -1.74
CA ASN A 78 15.75 -29.77 -1.96
C ASN A 78 14.59 -30.41 -2.75
N THR A 79 14.89 -31.34 -3.66
CA THR A 79 13.90 -31.99 -4.53
C THR A 79 13.09 -33.07 -3.80
N GLU A 80 13.71 -33.77 -2.84
CA GLU A 80 13.03 -34.76 -1.98
C GLU A 80 12.08 -34.09 -0.98
N LEU A 81 12.45 -32.91 -0.45
CA LEU A 81 11.59 -32.12 0.43
C LEU A 81 10.35 -31.60 -0.33
N SER A 82 10.49 -31.17 -1.59
CA SER A 82 9.33 -30.72 -2.38
C SER A 82 8.40 -31.87 -2.75
N THR A 83 8.96 -33.02 -3.15
CA THR A 83 8.17 -34.19 -3.56
C THR A 83 7.43 -34.81 -2.37
N SER A 84 8.10 -34.94 -1.23
CA SER A 84 7.47 -35.44 0.00
C SER A 84 6.38 -34.50 0.52
N VAL A 85 6.53 -33.18 0.37
CA VAL A 85 5.46 -32.21 0.68
C VAL A 85 4.27 -32.36 -0.27
N ILE A 86 4.50 -32.51 -1.58
CA ILE A 86 3.43 -32.70 -2.57
C ILE A 86 2.64 -33.98 -2.27
N LEU A 87 3.33 -35.11 -2.05
CA LEU A 87 2.71 -36.38 -1.69
C LEU A 87 1.93 -36.28 -0.37
N SER A 88 2.46 -35.54 0.60
CA SER A 88 1.80 -35.34 1.88
C SER A 88 0.55 -34.46 1.78
N VAL A 89 0.55 -33.43 0.93
CA VAL A 89 -0.66 -32.65 0.63
C VAL A 89 -1.68 -33.50 -0.10
N SER A 90 -1.25 -34.35 -1.03
CA SER A 90 -2.13 -35.30 -1.72
C SER A 90 -2.78 -36.27 -0.73
N LYS A 91 -1.98 -36.89 0.16
CA LYS A 91 -2.47 -37.75 1.24
C LYS A 91 -3.44 -37.02 2.16
N LEU A 92 -3.13 -35.78 2.54
CA LEU A 92 -4.00 -34.97 3.41
C LEU A 92 -5.39 -34.74 2.81
N ARG A 93 -5.51 -34.64 1.48
CA ARG A 93 -6.79 -34.46 0.77
C ARG A 93 -7.72 -35.66 0.89
N THR A 94 -7.17 -36.88 0.99
CA THR A 94 -7.94 -38.13 1.05
C THR A 94 -8.12 -38.63 2.49
N THR A 95 -7.24 -38.24 3.42
CA THR A 95 -7.31 -38.64 4.83
C THR A 95 -8.57 -38.09 5.51
N LYS A 96 -9.34 -38.99 6.15
CA LYS A 96 -10.45 -38.67 7.06
C LYS A 96 -10.04 -38.63 8.53
N ASN A 97 -8.92 -39.28 8.87
CA ASN A 97 -8.40 -39.33 10.24
C ASN A 97 -7.74 -38.00 10.65
N LYS A 98 -8.39 -37.31 11.61
CA LYS A 98 -7.96 -35.99 12.09
C LYS A 98 -6.60 -36.00 12.81
N THR A 99 -6.27 -37.08 13.52
CA THR A 99 -4.99 -37.16 14.27
C THR A 99 -3.82 -37.44 13.33
N GLU A 100 -4.02 -38.28 12.31
CA GLU A 100 -3.05 -38.48 11.24
C GLU A 100 -2.82 -37.19 10.44
N ALA A 101 -3.90 -36.50 10.08
CA ALA A 101 -3.83 -35.20 9.41
C ALA A 101 -3.00 -34.18 10.21
N LEU A 102 -3.21 -34.11 11.53
CA LEU A 102 -2.43 -33.24 12.41
C LEU A 102 -0.93 -33.60 12.42
N LYS A 103 -0.57 -34.89 12.42
CA LYS A 103 0.82 -35.34 12.33
C LYS A 103 1.47 -34.89 11.01
N ILE A 104 0.75 -35.04 9.89
CA ILE A 104 1.22 -34.60 8.57
C ILE A 104 1.44 -33.08 8.55
N ILE A 105 0.45 -32.30 9.03
CA ILE A 105 0.53 -30.83 9.05
C ILE A 105 1.74 -30.35 9.85
N ARG A 106 1.99 -30.92 11.04
CA ARG A 106 3.12 -30.55 11.89
C ARG A 106 4.46 -30.97 11.27
N LYS A 107 4.55 -32.21 10.76
CA LYS A 107 5.78 -32.75 10.16
C LYS A 107 6.24 -31.91 8.96
N PHE A 108 5.31 -31.53 8.08
CA PHE A 108 5.63 -30.82 6.85
C PHE A 108 5.40 -29.31 6.93
N LYS A 109 5.05 -28.78 8.12
CA LYS A 109 4.77 -27.35 8.37
C LYS A 109 3.79 -26.77 7.34
N LEU A 110 2.73 -27.51 7.05
CA LEU A 110 1.75 -27.13 6.04
C LEU A 110 1.00 -25.86 6.44
N ARG A 111 0.71 -25.01 5.45
CA ARG A 111 -0.01 -23.74 5.63
C ARG A 111 -1.52 -23.93 5.53
N TYR A 112 -2.26 -22.94 6.03
CA TYR A 112 -3.74 -22.93 6.01
C TYR A 112 -4.35 -23.29 4.65
N HIS A 113 -3.85 -22.71 3.55
CA HIS A 113 -4.39 -22.96 2.19
C HIS A 113 -4.08 -24.36 1.63
N GLN A 114 -3.20 -25.13 2.29
CA GLN A 114 -2.85 -26.50 1.88
C GLN A 114 -3.72 -27.53 2.62
N VAL A 115 -4.50 -27.12 3.62
CA VAL A 115 -5.32 -27.99 4.44
C VAL A 115 -6.77 -28.00 3.94
N PRO A 116 -7.34 -29.18 3.62
CA PRO A 116 -8.74 -29.31 3.24
C PRO A 116 -9.74 -28.74 4.25
N ASN A 117 -10.81 -28.14 3.75
CA ASN A 117 -11.82 -27.45 4.57
C ASN A 117 -12.48 -28.33 5.63
N HIS A 118 -12.69 -29.63 5.36
CA HIS A 118 -13.31 -30.54 6.33
C HIS A 118 -12.45 -30.75 7.59
N LEU A 119 -11.13 -30.61 7.46
CA LEU A 119 -10.18 -30.76 8.57
C LEU A 119 -10.06 -29.48 9.41
N LEU A 120 -10.36 -28.31 8.84
CA LEU A 120 -10.28 -27.01 9.53
C LEU A 120 -11.30 -26.85 10.66
N ARG A 121 -12.28 -27.75 10.78
CA ARG A 121 -13.21 -27.80 11.92
C ARG A 121 -12.60 -28.44 13.17
N PHE A 122 -11.42 -29.05 13.07
CA PHE A 122 -10.77 -29.69 14.21
C PHE A 122 -9.84 -28.71 14.94
N GLY A 123 -10.16 -28.38 16.19
CA GLY A 123 -9.44 -27.39 17.01
C GLY A 123 -7.92 -27.57 17.04
N PRO A 124 -7.38 -28.77 17.31
CA PRO A 124 -5.93 -29.00 17.33
C PRO A 124 -5.21 -28.72 16.01
N ILE A 125 -5.89 -28.86 14.87
CA ILE A 125 -5.35 -28.46 13.56
C ILE A 125 -5.29 -26.93 13.48
N MET A 126 -6.36 -26.23 13.88
CA MET A 126 -6.36 -24.76 13.90
C MET A 126 -5.31 -24.19 14.85
N GLU A 127 -5.12 -24.78 16.03
CA GLU A 127 -4.04 -24.40 16.96
C GLU A 127 -2.66 -24.49 16.31
N ALA A 128 -2.43 -25.49 15.45
CA ALA A 128 -1.16 -25.64 14.74
C ALA A 128 -1.00 -24.65 13.57
N LEU A 129 -2.12 -24.25 12.93
CA LEU A 129 -2.11 -23.38 11.77
C LEU A 129 -2.03 -21.90 12.10
N ILE A 130 -2.80 -21.44 13.11
CA ILE A 130 -2.95 -20.01 13.46
C ILE A 130 -1.60 -19.28 13.58
N PRO A 131 -0.58 -19.81 14.29
CA PRO A 131 0.72 -19.13 14.43
C PRO A 131 1.45 -18.83 13.11
N THR A 132 1.08 -19.51 12.02
CA THR A 132 1.70 -19.35 10.70
C THR A 132 0.83 -18.56 9.71
N MET A 133 -0.38 -18.18 10.10
CA MET A 133 -1.30 -17.43 9.25
C MET A 133 -0.86 -15.97 9.11
N SER A 134 -1.09 -15.38 7.93
CA SER A 134 -1.00 -13.93 7.77
C SER A 134 -2.17 -13.24 8.47
N TYR A 135 -2.02 -11.96 8.74
CA TYR A 135 -3.04 -11.09 9.32
C TYR A 135 -4.31 -11.08 8.46
N LEU A 136 -4.17 -10.98 7.13
CA LEU A 136 -5.29 -11.03 6.20
C LEU A 136 -5.99 -12.39 6.19
N GLN A 137 -5.22 -13.49 6.25
CA GLN A 137 -5.80 -14.84 6.33
C GLN A 137 -6.60 -15.00 7.63
N LEU A 138 -6.06 -14.50 8.75
CA LEU A 138 -6.74 -14.55 10.04
C LEU A 138 -8.06 -13.75 10.00
N LEU A 139 -8.04 -12.52 9.45
CA LEU A 139 -9.24 -11.70 9.23
C LEU A 139 -10.29 -12.43 8.38
N LYS A 140 -9.91 -13.00 7.23
CA LYS A 140 -10.84 -13.73 6.34
C LYS A 140 -11.42 -14.98 6.98
N SER A 141 -10.63 -15.68 7.80
CA SER A 141 -11.06 -16.89 8.51
C SER A 141 -11.90 -16.61 9.75
N TRP A 142 -12.03 -15.34 10.15
CA TRP A 142 -12.56 -14.96 11.46
C TRP A 142 -13.96 -15.49 11.75
N ARG A 143 -14.86 -15.42 10.76
CA ARG A 143 -16.22 -15.94 10.89
C ARG A 143 -16.21 -17.44 11.20
N ASN A 144 -15.34 -18.20 10.53
CA ASN A 144 -15.24 -19.64 10.72
C ASN A 144 -14.58 -19.98 12.07
N LEU A 145 -13.57 -19.22 12.48
CA LEU A 145 -12.97 -19.34 13.80
C LEU A 145 -13.99 -19.06 14.91
N ALA A 146 -14.80 -18.00 14.75
CA ALA A 146 -15.88 -17.69 15.69
C ALA A 146 -16.92 -18.80 15.78
N ARG A 147 -17.30 -19.36 14.63
CA ARG A 147 -18.33 -20.40 14.56
C ARG A 147 -17.92 -21.73 15.18
N TYR A 148 -16.64 -22.09 15.09
CA TYR A 148 -16.19 -23.46 15.40
C TYR A 148 -15.15 -23.56 16.51
N HIS A 149 -14.49 -22.46 16.88
CA HIS A 149 -13.25 -22.54 17.66
C HIS A 149 -13.11 -21.52 18.80
N PHE A 150 -13.89 -20.43 18.86
CA PHE A 150 -13.71 -19.42 19.91
C PHE A 150 -14.20 -19.84 21.29
N ASP A 151 -14.97 -20.93 21.39
CA ASP A 151 -15.26 -21.57 22.68
C ASP A 151 -13.99 -22.16 23.32
N ASN A 152 -12.91 -22.37 22.54
CA ASN A 152 -11.59 -22.73 23.06
C ASN A 152 -10.77 -21.45 23.38
N PRO A 153 -10.51 -21.15 24.67
CA PRO A 153 -9.79 -19.93 25.07
C PRO A 153 -8.36 -19.85 24.50
N LYS A 154 -7.72 -21.00 24.25
CA LYS A 154 -6.36 -21.06 23.69
C LYS A 154 -6.33 -20.56 22.25
N ILE A 155 -7.30 -20.95 21.43
CA ILE A 155 -7.41 -20.47 20.04
C ILE A 155 -7.68 -18.96 20.02
N MET A 156 -8.57 -18.50 20.88
CA MET A 156 -8.88 -17.08 21.05
C MET A 156 -7.62 -16.26 21.42
N LYS A 157 -6.85 -16.72 22.42
CA LYS A 157 -5.59 -16.09 22.85
C LYS A 157 -4.55 -16.05 21.73
N LEU A 158 -4.38 -17.15 20.98
CA LEU A 158 -3.47 -17.19 19.83
C LEU A 158 -3.82 -16.12 18.78
N CYS A 159 -5.12 -15.93 18.51
CA CYS A 159 -5.58 -14.90 17.58
C CYS A 159 -5.27 -13.49 18.09
N GLN A 160 -5.52 -13.22 19.38
CA GLN A 160 -5.25 -11.92 20.00
C GLN A 160 -3.75 -11.58 19.96
N THR A 161 -2.89 -12.52 20.33
CA THR A 161 -1.43 -12.32 20.29
C THR A 161 -0.92 -12.00 18.88
N LEU A 162 -1.51 -12.59 17.83
CA LEU A 162 -1.14 -12.24 16.45
C LEU A 162 -1.60 -10.84 16.05
N PHE A 163 -2.79 -10.41 16.50
CA PHE A 163 -3.30 -9.07 16.21
C PHE A 163 -2.59 -7.95 16.99
N GLU A 164 -2.13 -8.23 18.21
CA GLU A 164 -1.28 -7.32 18.99
C GLU A 164 0.13 -7.17 18.40
N ASN A 165 0.55 -8.09 17.51
CA ASN A 165 1.84 -8.04 16.86
C ASN A 165 1.88 -6.95 15.78
N LYS A 166 2.23 -5.73 16.20
CA LYS A 166 2.42 -4.56 15.31
C LYS A 166 3.43 -4.81 14.18
N LYS A 167 4.42 -5.70 14.36
CA LYS A 167 5.38 -6.05 13.29
C LYS A 167 4.69 -6.84 12.17
N LEU A 168 3.78 -7.75 12.52
CA LEU A 168 3.00 -8.52 11.55
C LEU A 168 2.03 -7.61 10.79
N LEU A 169 1.31 -6.73 11.49
CA LEU A 169 0.41 -5.75 10.87
C LEU A 169 1.14 -4.87 9.84
N ARG A 170 2.32 -4.34 10.20
CA ARG A 170 3.15 -3.53 9.29
C ARG A 170 3.70 -4.34 8.12
N LYS A 171 4.11 -5.59 8.36
CA LYS A 171 4.62 -6.49 7.32
C LYS A 171 3.56 -6.80 6.27
N ASP A 172 2.33 -7.06 6.71
CA ASP A 172 1.22 -7.40 5.82
C ASP A 172 0.63 -6.18 5.11
N ASN A 173 1.00 -4.97 5.54
CA ASN A 173 0.67 -3.70 4.87
C ASN A 173 -0.83 -3.55 4.53
N ILE A 174 -1.69 -3.85 5.51
CA ILE A 174 -3.14 -3.85 5.31
C ILE A 174 -3.69 -2.43 5.48
N HIS A 175 -4.35 -1.92 4.44
CA HIS A 175 -5.01 -0.60 4.50
C HIS A 175 -6.30 -0.67 5.36
N PRO A 176 -6.65 0.38 6.14
CA PRO A 176 -7.85 0.41 6.99
C PRO A 176 -9.17 0.00 6.32
N ILE A 177 -9.33 0.35 5.05
CA ILE A 177 -10.51 -0.05 4.25
C ILE A 177 -10.76 -1.57 4.25
N VAL A 178 -9.70 -2.38 4.31
CA VAL A 178 -9.83 -3.84 4.33
C VAL A 178 -10.46 -4.29 5.65
N PHE A 179 -10.06 -3.69 6.77
CA PHE A 179 -10.69 -3.95 8.07
C PHE A 179 -12.17 -3.56 8.04
N LEU A 180 -12.47 -2.39 7.48
CA LEU A 180 -13.84 -1.92 7.35
C LEU A 180 -14.73 -2.87 6.55
N MET A 181 -14.23 -3.34 5.39
CA MET A 181 -14.91 -4.36 4.59
C MET A 181 -15.17 -5.62 5.42
N GLN A 182 -14.16 -6.14 6.11
CA GLN A 182 -14.32 -7.34 6.95
C GLN A 182 -15.32 -7.12 8.09
N MET A 183 -15.32 -5.96 8.74
CA MET A 183 -16.31 -5.60 9.75
C MET A 183 -17.73 -5.63 9.16
N ARG A 184 -17.95 -4.96 8.02
CA ARG A 184 -19.26 -4.93 7.36
C ARG A 184 -19.71 -6.31 6.89
N ASP A 185 -18.80 -7.14 6.39
CA ASP A 185 -19.08 -8.52 6.04
C ASP A 185 -19.57 -9.32 7.23
N LEU A 186 -18.89 -9.22 8.37
CA LEU A 186 -19.25 -9.82 9.65
C LEU A 186 -20.60 -9.32 10.20
N GLY A 187 -21.21 -8.31 9.58
CA GLY A 187 -22.47 -7.72 10.01
C GLY A 187 -22.28 -6.69 11.13
N MET A 188 -21.05 -6.26 11.36
CA MET A 188 -20.71 -5.23 12.33
C MET A 188 -21.17 -3.87 11.78
N ARG A 189 -22.06 -3.18 12.50
CA ARG A 189 -22.54 -1.82 12.23
C ARG A 189 -22.41 -1.00 13.52
N ASP A 190 -22.33 0.32 13.38
CA ASP A 190 -22.13 1.22 14.52
C ASP A 190 -23.39 1.34 15.41
N ASP A 191 -24.57 1.00 14.87
CA ASP A 191 -25.83 0.91 15.62
C ASP A 191 -25.91 -0.38 16.45
N ILE A 192 -25.34 -0.34 17.66
CA ILE A 192 -25.37 -1.44 18.66
C ILE A 192 -26.81 -1.88 18.97
N ALA A 193 -27.75 -0.94 18.98
CA ALA A 193 -29.15 -1.17 19.39
C ALA A 193 -29.99 -2.06 18.45
N LYS A 194 -29.53 -2.32 17.22
CA LYS A 194 -30.27 -3.14 16.23
C LYS A 194 -29.77 -4.58 16.11
N LEU A 195 -28.84 -5.01 16.98
CA LEU A 195 -28.24 -6.34 16.95
C LEU A 195 -28.88 -7.24 18.02
N THR A 196 -29.60 -8.29 17.61
CA THR A 196 -30.13 -9.34 18.50
C THR A 196 -29.03 -10.37 18.86
N PRO A 197 -28.80 -10.75 20.14
CA PRO A 197 -27.84 -11.82 20.51
C PRO A 197 -28.53 -13.19 20.68
N LYS A 198 -27.88 -14.37 20.51
CA LYS A 198 -26.45 -14.71 20.72
C LYS A 198 -25.75 -15.34 19.48
N ARG A 199 -24.57 -14.82 19.11
CA ARG A 199 -23.75 -15.24 17.94
C ARG A 199 -22.23 -15.17 18.18
N VAL A 200 -21.72 -15.71 19.29
CA VAL A 200 -20.30 -15.60 19.75
C VAL A 200 -19.65 -14.29 19.35
N GLU A 201 -20.19 -13.09 19.65
CA GLU A 201 -21.53 -12.47 19.74
C GLU A 201 -21.22 -11.04 19.33
N ALA A 202 -21.17 -10.76 18.04
CA ALA A 202 -20.47 -9.55 17.64
C ALA A 202 -19.01 -9.51 18.22
N LEU A 203 -18.46 -10.59 18.84
CA LEU A 203 -17.73 -10.58 20.15
C LEU A 203 -16.26 -10.26 20.08
N LYS A 204 -15.82 -9.79 18.94
CA LYS A 204 -14.55 -9.10 18.91
C LYS A 204 -14.76 -7.74 18.29
N MET A 205 -15.92 -7.13 18.49
CA MET A 205 -16.23 -5.77 18.08
C MET A 205 -15.28 -4.76 18.71
N PRO A 206 -15.03 -4.79 20.04
CA PRO A 206 -14.07 -3.85 20.63
C PRO A 206 -12.68 -4.08 20.02
N LEU A 207 -12.30 -5.34 19.83
CA LEU A 207 -11.04 -5.69 19.18
C LEU A 207 -11.01 -5.21 17.71
N PHE A 208 -12.02 -5.45 16.89
CA PHE A 208 -12.05 -5.04 15.48
C PHE A 208 -12.15 -3.52 15.33
N LYS A 209 -12.91 -2.84 16.18
CA LYS A 209 -12.98 -1.38 16.23
C LYS A 209 -11.63 -0.82 16.62
N GLN A 210 -11.00 -1.35 17.66
CA GLN A 210 -9.64 -1.00 18.06
C GLN A 210 -8.64 -1.26 16.91
N LEU A 211 -8.72 -2.42 16.25
CA LEU A 211 -7.83 -2.77 15.15
C LEU A 211 -8.05 -1.86 13.93
N TYR A 212 -9.30 -1.50 13.63
CA TYR A 212 -9.63 -0.54 12.59
C TYR A 212 -9.06 0.83 12.90
N GLN A 213 -9.31 1.37 14.10
CA GLN A 213 -8.74 2.64 14.56
C GLN A 213 -7.20 2.61 14.55
N GLN A 214 -6.59 1.53 15.04
CA GLN A 214 -5.14 1.34 15.04
C GLN A 214 -4.57 1.10 13.64
N SER A 215 -5.36 0.64 12.67
CA SER A 215 -4.85 0.36 11.32
C SER A 215 -4.47 1.65 10.57
N PHE A 216 -5.08 2.79 10.93
CA PHE A 216 -4.74 4.08 10.34
C PHE A 216 -3.29 4.46 10.66
N GLY A 217 -2.50 4.75 9.61
CA GLY A 217 -1.08 5.09 9.73
C GLY A 217 -0.13 3.88 9.87
N ASN A 218 -0.65 2.66 10.02
CA ASN A 218 0.16 1.44 10.16
C ASN A 218 0.53 0.75 8.84
N ASN A 219 -0.08 1.16 7.73
CA ASN A 219 0.34 0.78 6.38
C ASN A 219 1.77 1.28 6.06
N GLN A 220 2.37 0.77 5.01
CA GLN A 220 3.64 1.24 4.47
C GLN A 220 3.39 2.55 3.72
N SER A 221 4.21 3.57 4.00
CA SER A 221 4.16 4.83 3.25
C SER A 221 4.79 4.62 1.89
N THR A 222 4.14 5.19 0.88
CA THR A 222 4.63 5.30 -0.49
C THR A 222 5.57 6.49 -0.65
N GLY A 223 5.50 7.47 0.25
CA GLY A 223 6.25 8.72 0.17
C GLY A 223 5.69 9.68 -0.88
N LEU A 224 4.48 9.41 -1.39
CA LEU A 224 3.84 10.18 -2.44
C LEU A 224 3.09 11.38 -1.87
N ARG A 225 3.07 12.46 -2.63
CA ARG A 225 2.29 13.66 -2.34
C ARG A 225 0.94 13.54 -3.00
N MET A 226 -0.14 13.49 -2.23
CA MET A 226 -1.46 13.11 -2.74
C MET A 226 -2.46 14.26 -2.70
N HIS A 227 -3.16 14.44 -3.81
CA HIS A 227 -4.36 15.26 -3.88
C HIS A 227 -5.55 14.31 -3.92
N ILE A 228 -6.28 14.19 -2.80
CA ILE A 228 -7.44 13.32 -2.70
C ILE A 228 -8.70 14.16 -2.88
N THR A 229 -9.65 13.72 -3.70
CA THR A 229 -10.94 14.41 -3.86
C THR A 229 -12.08 13.43 -3.72
N ILE A 230 -13.04 13.76 -2.85
CA ILE A 230 -14.15 12.89 -2.49
C ILE A 230 -15.46 13.58 -2.85
N ASN A 231 -16.36 12.86 -3.51
CA ASN A 231 -17.74 13.32 -3.61
C ASN A 231 -18.48 12.95 -2.31
N ILE A 232 -19.04 13.94 -1.61
CA ILE A 232 -19.75 13.77 -0.35
C ILE A 232 -21.24 14.16 -0.44
N GLN A 233 -21.78 14.21 -1.66
CA GLN A 233 -23.16 14.61 -1.90
C GLN A 233 -24.14 13.71 -1.11
N LYS A 234 -25.12 14.36 -0.46
CA LYS A 234 -26.06 13.76 0.50
C LYS A 234 -26.81 12.54 -0.04
N ASN A 235 -27.17 12.54 -1.33
CA ASN A 235 -27.89 11.44 -1.98
C ASN A 235 -27.08 10.12 -2.05
N TYR A 236 -25.76 10.16 -1.88
CA TYR A 236 -24.90 8.98 -1.86
C TYR A 236 -24.61 8.43 -0.48
N ARG A 237 -24.92 9.16 0.60
CA ARG A 237 -24.63 8.71 1.98
C ARG A 237 -25.25 7.36 2.31
N LYS A 238 -26.49 7.13 1.87
CA LYS A 238 -27.22 5.87 2.08
C LYS A 238 -26.99 4.83 0.96
N LYS A 239 -26.16 5.14 -0.04
CA LYS A 239 -25.87 4.19 -1.14
C LYS A 239 -24.77 3.24 -0.70
N THR A 240 -25.00 1.96 -0.92
CA THR A 240 -24.01 0.92 -0.66
C THR A 240 -23.23 0.59 -1.92
N LEU A 241 -22.00 0.11 -1.73
CA LEU A 241 -21.17 -0.33 -2.84
C LEU A 241 -21.81 -1.52 -3.54
N LYS A 242 -21.69 -1.58 -4.87
CA LYS A 242 -22.34 -2.67 -5.61
C LYS A 242 -21.69 -4.04 -5.32
N ASN A 243 -20.36 -4.12 -5.16
CA ASN A 243 -19.66 -5.38 -4.86
C ASN A 243 -19.57 -5.66 -3.37
N HIS A 244 -19.97 -4.69 -2.55
CA HIS A 244 -19.97 -4.82 -1.12
C HIS A 244 -21.24 -4.19 -0.54
N LYS A 245 -22.39 -4.84 -0.76
CA LYS A 245 -23.75 -4.31 -0.45
C LYS A 245 -23.96 -3.90 1.01
N LYS A 246 -23.06 -4.28 1.92
CA LYS A 246 -23.09 -3.92 3.35
C LYS A 246 -22.21 -2.72 3.71
N LEU A 247 -21.40 -2.21 2.79
CA LEU A 247 -20.49 -1.08 2.99
C LEU A 247 -21.05 0.15 2.28
N GLY A 248 -21.17 1.26 3.02
CA GLY A 248 -21.63 2.53 2.48
C GLY A 248 -20.58 3.20 1.59
N PHE A 249 -21.02 3.98 0.60
CA PHE A 249 -20.14 4.73 -0.27
C PHE A 249 -19.30 5.77 0.49
N LEU A 250 -19.97 6.64 1.28
CA LEU A 250 -19.28 7.71 2.01
C LEU A 250 -18.26 7.11 2.99
N GLU A 251 -18.69 6.10 3.75
CA GLU A 251 -17.87 5.38 4.70
C GLU A 251 -16.59 4.80 4.07
N ALA A 252 -16.73 4.12 2.92
CA ALA A 252 -15.59 3.58 2.19
C ALA A 252 -14.66 4.68 1.66
N ALA A 253 -15.23 5.76 1.13
CA ALA A 253 -14.46 6.88 0.58
C ALA A 253 -13.64 7.58 1.67
N ILE A 254 -14.24 7.83 2.84
CA ILE A 254 -13.54 8.43 3.98
C ILE A 254 -12.47 7.47 4.51
N ALA A 255 -12.78 6.20 4.75
CA ALA A 255 -11.79 5.24 5.25
C ALA A 255 -10.58 5.09 4.31
N LEU A 256 -10.79 5.17 2.98
CA LEU A 256 -9.72 5.20 1.99
C LEU A 256 -8.88 6.47 2.09
N ALA A 257 -9.51 7.64 1.98
CA ALA A 257 -8.82 8.92 2.00
C ALA A 257 -8.08 9.15 3.32
N PHE A 258 -8.72 8.82 4.44
CA PHE A 258 -8.20 8.97 5.78
C PHE A 258 -7.00 8.05 6.04
N GLY A 259 -7.00 6.83 5.46
CA GLY A 259 -5.86 5.93 5.49
C GLY A 259 -4.61 6.50 4.84
N TYR A 260 -4.75 7.17 3.69
CA TYR A 260 -3.63 7.90 3.08
C TYR A 260 -3.24 9.15 3.87
N PHE A 261 -4.22 9.94 4.32
CA PHE A 261 -3.97 11.15 5.11
C PHE A 261 -3.18 10.88 6.39
N LYS A 262 -3.50 9.81 7.11
CA LYS A 262 -2.76 9.41 8.32
C LYS A 262 -1.38 8.82 8.03
N LYS A 263 -1.09 8.45 6.79
CA LYS A 263 0.13 7.73 6.44
C LYS A 263 1.16 8.54 5.68
N GLU A 264 0.73 9.24 4.65
CA GLU A 264 1.61 10.03 3.82
C GLU A 264 1.80 11.42 4.43
N LYS A 265 2.98 12.00 4.24
CA LYS A 265 3.32 13.28 4.86
C LYS A 265 2.63 14.47 4.23
N GLU A 266 2.33 14.38 2.93
CA GLU A 266 1.83 15.49 2.12
C GLU A 266 0.54 15.06 1.43
N VAL A 267 -0.57 15.13 2.17
CA VAL A 267 -1.90 14.78 1.67
C VAL A 267 -2.84 15.95 1.90
N ASP A 268 -3.47 16.38 0.82
CA ASP A 268 -4.62 17.27 0.91
C ASP A 268 -5.88 16.52 0.49
N VAL A 269 -6.93 16.68 1.29
CA VAL A 269 -8.22 16.05 1.03
C VAL A 269 -9.24 17.13 0.74
N PHE A 270 -9.89 16.99 -0.41
CA PHE A 270 -10.85 17.95 -0.94
C PHE A 270 -12.19 17.28 -1.18
N TYR A 271 -13.22 18.10 -1.36
CA TYR A 271 -14.55 17.66 -1.77
C TYR A 271 -15.19 18.63 -2.74
N TRP A 272 -16.09 18.12 -3.58
CA TRP A 272 -16.87 18.99 -4.46
C TRP A 272 -17.96 19.71 -3.69
N ILE A 273 -18.10 21.00 -3.97
CA ILE A 273 -19.23 21.84 -3.56
C ILE A 273 -20.19 22.07 -4.75
N ASP A 274 -21.27 22.82 -4.53
CA ASP A 274 -22.23 23.14 -5.59
C ASP A 274 -21.67 24.14 -6.62
N GLU A 275 -20.62 24.87 -6.25
CA GLU A 275 -19.94 25.80 -7.14
C GLU A 275 -19.11 25.08 -8.22
N LYS A 276 -19.18 25.59 -9.46
CA LYS A 276 -18.50 25.00 -10.61
C LYS A 276 -16.99 25.13 -10.47
N LEU A 277 -16.28 24.01 -10.64
CA LEU A 277 -14.82 23.95 -10.66
C LEU A 277 -14.13 24.43 -9.36
N VAL A 278 -14.87 24.54 -8.27
CA VAL A 278 -14.32 24.85 -6.95
C VAL A 278 -14.39 23.60 -6.07
N LEU A 279 -13.38 23.43 -5.22
CA LEU A 279 -13.34 22.37 -4.20
C LEU A 279 -13.25 22.99 -2.81
N GLY A 280 -14.05 22.46 -1.89
CA GLY A 280 -13.81 22.64 -0.46
C GLY A 280 -12.63 21.77 -0.01
N GLN A 281 -11.92 22.20 1.02
CA GLN A 281 -10.84 21.43 1.64
C GLN A 281 -11.33 20.87 2.98
N MET A 282 -11.07 19.59 3.22
CA MET A 282 -11.33 18.98 4.52
C MET A 282 -10.37 19.59 5.55
N PRO A 283 -10.86 20.09 6.70
CA PRO A 283 -10.02 20.64 7.77
C PRO A 283 -9.43 19.50 8.63
N TRP A 284 -8.83 18.50 7.96
CA TRP A 284 -8.24 17.37 8.66
C TRP A 284 -6.86 17.74 9.19
N GLU A 285 -6.68 17.57 10.49
CA GLU A 285 -5.42 17.77 11.18
C GLU A 285 -4.83 16.45 11.68
N ALA A 286 -3.57 16.46 12.08
CA ALA A 286 -2.87 15.24 12.51
C ALA A 286 -3.59 14.50 13.68
N GLY A 287 -4.32 15.24 14.53
CA GLY A 287 -5.05 14.70 15.69
C GLY A 287 -6.47 14.20 15.41
N ILE A 288 -7.08 14.52 14.26
CA ILE A 288 -8.49 14.18 13.99
C ILE A 288 -8.72 12.66 14.01
N THR A 289 -9.85 12.17 14.51
CA THR A 289 -10.19 10.74 14.46
C THR A 289 -10.93 10.39 13.16
N VAL A 290 -11.09 9.09 12.87
CA VAL A 290 -11.87 8.70 11.68
C VAL A 290 -13.36 8.98 11.89
N GLU A 291 -13.82 8.86 13.13
CA GLU A 291 -15.18 9.22 13.56
C GLU A 291 -15.43 10.71 13.33
N ASP A 292 -14.57 11.60 13.84
CA ASP A 292 -14.71 13.05 13.62
C ASP A 292 -14.68 13.42 12.13
N ALA A 293 -13.86 12.73 11.33
CA ALA A 293 -13.80 12.96 9.89
C ALA A 293 -15.09 12.57 9.16
N ILE A 294 -15.77 11.50 9.62
CA ILE A 294 -17.09 11.09 9.13
C ILE A 294 -18.15 12.08 9.58
N ASP A 295 -18.17 12.43 10.87
CA ASP A 295 -19.14 13.36 11.46
C ASP A 295 -19.07 14.73 10.77
N TYR A 296 -17.86 15.22 10.46
CA TYR A 296 -17.68 16.44 9.68
C TYR A 296 -18.33 16.36 8.29
N CYS A 297 -18.16 15.23 7.59
CA CYS A 297 -18.83 15.02 6.31
C CYS A 297 -20.35 14.99 6.46
N ASP A 298 -20.86 14.54 7.61
CA ASP A 298 -22.28 14.50 7.89
C ASP A 298 -22.88 15.89 8.14
N LEU A 299 -22.11 16.79 8.76
CA LEU A 299 -22.47 18.20 8.96
C LEU A 299 -22.56 19.00 7.65
N LEU A 300 -21.81 18.60 6.61
CA LEU A 300 -21.83 19.29 5.32
C LEU A 300 -23.11 19.02 4.52
N ASP A 301 -24.01 19.99 4.42
CA ASP A 301 -25.28 19.84 3.68
C ASP A 301 -25.14 20.04 2.16
N ILE A 302 -24.32 19.19 1.53
CA ILE A 302 -24.07 19.25 0.07
C ILE A 302 -25.14 18.43 -0.65
N THR A 303 -26.17 19.11 -1.15
CA THR A 303 -27.29 18.47 -1.86
C THR A 303 -27.00 18.24 -3.34
N LYS A 304 -26.18 19.10 -3.95
CA LYS A 304 -25.75 19.06 -5.35
C LYS A 304 -24.24 19.28 -5.44
N THR A 305 -23.64 18.70 -6.48
CA THR A 305 -22.21 18.88 -6.78
C THR A 305 -22.03 19.11 -8.26
N SER A 306 -21.11 20.01 -8.61
CA SER A 306 -20.63 20.17 -9.98
C SER A 306 -19.43 19.27 -10.25
N GLN A 307 -19.58 17.97 -10.00
CA GLN A 307 -18.48 17.01 -10.13
C GLN A 307 -17.89 17.06 -11.55
N ARG A 308 -16.61 17.39 -11.66
CA ARG A 308 -15.80 17.30 -12.88
C ARG A 308 -14.45 16.70 -12.54
N LEU A 309 -13.98 15.74 -13.34
CA LEU A 309 -12.69 15.08 -13.09
C LEU A 309 -11.49 15.99 -13.31
N ILE A 310 -11.66 17.12 -14.02
CA ILE A 310 -10.60 18.11 -14.20
C ILE A 310 -10.40 19.01 -12.98
N THR A 311 -11.40 19.16 -12.10
CA THR A 311 -11.35 20.09 -10.97
C THR A 311 -10.17 19.85 -10.02
N PRO A 312 -9.84 18.59 -9.65
CA PRO A 312 -8.66 18.31 -8.83
C PRO A 312 -7.35 18.83 -9.44
N VAL A 313 -7.20 18.73 -10.76
CA VAL A 313 -6.00 19.21 -11.46
C VAL A 313 -5.95 20.74 -11.45
N LEU A 314 -7.08 21.39 -11.73
CA LEU A 314 -7.18 22.86 -11.67
C LEU A 314 -6.85 23.38 -10.28
N ARG A 315 -7.41 22.77 -9.23
CA ARG A 315 -7.13 23.16 -7.86
C ARG A 315 -5.65 23.01 -7.53
N ALA A 316 -5.02 21.93 -7.96
CA ALA A 316 -3.59 21.73 -7.76
C ALA A 316 -2.70 22.72 -8.54
N MET A 317 -3.17 23.28 -9.66
CA MET A 317 -2.43 24.31 -10.40
C MET A 317 -2.32 25.62 -9.60
N GLU A 318 -3.36 25.98 -8.85
CA GLU A 318 -3.41 27.15 -7.97
C GLU A 318 -2.57 26.98 -6.70
N ARG A 319 -2.39 25.73 -6.26
CA ARG A 319 -1.67 25.40 -5.03
C ARG A 319 -0.15 25.49 -5.24
N LYS A 320 0.55 25.88 -4.17
CA LYS A 320 2.01 25.81 -4.11
C LYS A 320 2.51 24.36 -4.02
N GLN A 321 1.76 23.51 -3.33
CA GLN A 321 2.08 22.09 -3.19
C GLN A 321 2.05 21.38 -4.53
N VAL A 322 3.02 20.48 -4.72
CA VAL A 322 3.14 19.63 -5.90
C VAL A 322 2.70 18.23 -5.51
N TYR A 323 1.88 17.60 -6.35
CA TYR A 323 1.32 16.29 -6.12
C TYR A 323 1.89 15.30 -7.12
N ASP A 324 2.10 14.07 -6.65
CA ASP A 324 2.50 12.93 -7.47
C ASP A 324 1.30 12.13 -7.95
N VAL A 325 0.22 12.11 -7.15
CA VAL A 325 -0.99 11.35 -7.46
C VAL A 325 -2.24 12.17 -7.13
N PHE A 326 -3.15 12.22 -8.08
CA PHE A 326 -4.54 12.61 -7.86
C PHE A 326 -5.35 11.35 -7.60
N LEU A 327 -5.92 11.20 -6.40
CA LEU A 327 -6.83 10.11 -6.07
C LEU A 327 -8.25 10.66 -5.97
N VAL A 328 -9.08 10.31 -6.93
CA VAL A 328 -10.43 10.85 -7.08
C VAL A 328 -11.45 9.77 -6.79
N ILE A 329 -12.14 9.90 -5.66
CA ILE A 329 -13.12 8.93 -5.17
C ILE A 329 -14.53 9.44 -5.46
N VAL A 330 -15.23 8.74 -6.33
CA VAL A 330 -16.52 9.17 -6.87
C VAL A 330 -17.55 8.04 -6.83
N PRO A 331 -18.84 8.38 -6.70
CA PRO A 331 -19.90 7.40 -6.78
C PRO A 331 -20.04 6.86 -8.20
N THR A 332 -19.89 7.74 -9.20
CA THR A 332 -19.88 7.40 -10.62
C THR A 332 -18.96 8.35 -11.38
N ALA A 333 -17.95 7.83 -12.08
CA ALA A 333 -16.98 8.63 -12.82
C ALA A 333 -17.57 9.29 -14.07
N GLY A 334 -18.50 8.62 -14.76
CA GLY A 334 -19.14 9.14 -15.98
C GLY A 334 -19.85 10.50 -15.81
N ARG A 335 -20.38 10.82 -14.62
CA ARG A 335 -20.95 12.17 -14.34
C ARG A 335 -19.90 13.28 -14.43
N GLY A 336 -18.67 12.96 -14.01
CA GLY A 336 -17.55 13.89 -13.99
C GLY A 336 -16.84 14.06 -15.32
N ASN A 337 -17.22 13.28 -16.34
CA ASN A 337 -16.51 13.23 -17.60
C ASN A 337 -17.44 13.38 -18.83
N PRO A 338 -17.68 14.61 -19.31
CA PRO A 338 -18.48 14.80 -20.51
C PRO A 338 -17.82 14.08 -21.69
N LYS A 339 -18.61 13.37 -22.51
CA LYS A 339 -18.20 12.56 -23.67
C LYS A 339 -17.59 11.17 -23.38
N ASN A 340 -17.51 10.74 -22.12
CA ASN A 340 -17.03 9.39 -21.74
C ASN A 340 -15.65 9.04 -22.35
N ASN A 341 -14.74 10.01 -22.47
CA ASN A 341 -13.36 9.80 -22.94
C ASN A 341 -12.35 10.57 -22.08
N SER A 342 -11.13 10.08 -22.00
CA SER A 342 -10.09 10.67 -21.15
C SER A 342 -9.41 11.92 -21.76
N GLU A 343 -9.68 12.27 -23.01
CA GLU A 343 -8.94 13.29 -23.76
C GLU A 343 -8.94 14.64 -23.04
N PHE A 344 -10.11 15.09 -22.58
CA PHE A 344 -10.24 16.37 -21.90
C PHE A 344 -9.50 16.39 -20.56
N LEU A 345 -9.60 15.31 -19.78
CA LEU A 345 -8.83 15.15 -18.54
C LEU A 345 -7.32 15.19 -18.81
N CYS A 346 -6.87 14.44 -19.83
CA CYS A 346 -5.46 14.37 -20.20
C CYS A 346 -4.90 15.74 -20.59
N LYS A 347 -5.66 16.58 -21.30
CA LYS A 347 -5.23 17.95 -21.64
C LYS A 347 -4.87 18.78 -20.40
N PHE A 348 -5.62 18.67 -19.30
CA PHE A 348 -5.30 19.40 -18.07
C PHE A 348 -4.19 18.73 -17.28
N LEU A 349 -4.17 17.39 -17.26
CA LEU A 349 -3.13 16.63 -16.57
C LEU A 349 -1.75 16.83 -17.23
N ASP A 350 -1.68 16.93 -18.54
CA ASP A 350 -0.46 17.24 -19.29
C ASP A 350 0.05 18.65 -18.95
N LYS A 351 -0.84 19.66 -18.89
CA LYS A 351 -0.48 21.01 -18.40
C LYS A 351 0.09 20.98 -16.97
N TYR A 352 -0.48 20.16 -16.10
CA TYR A 352 0.06 19.98 -14.74
C TYR A 352 1.44 19.33 -14.76
N ARG A 353 1.63 18.32 -15.62
CA ARG A 353 2.90 17.61 -15.78
C ARG A 353 4.02 18.51 -16.30
N GLU A 354 3.71 19.35 -17.29
CA GLU A 354 4.63 20.33 -17.85
C GLU A 354 5.06 21.37 -16.81
N LYS A 355 4.11 21.87 -16.00
CA LYS A 355 4.35 23.00 -15.10
C LYS A 355 4.84 22.62 -13.71
N LYS A 356 4.45 21.45 -13.20
CA LYS A 356 4.62 21.09 -11.78
C LYS A 356 5.32 19.75 -11.60
N ASN A 357 4.84 18.69 -12.24
CA ASN A 357 5.40 17.35 -12.03
C ASN A 357 5.22 16.42 -13.23
N PRO A 358 6.27 16.15 -14.02
CA PRO A 358 6.17 15.36 -15.25
C PRO A 358 5.72 13.91 -15.02
N LYS A 359 5.80 13.40 -13.78
CA LYS A 359 5.43 12.04 -13.41
C LYS A 359 4.07 11.93 -12.73
N ALA A 360 3.31 13.02 -12.65
CA ALA A 360 2.01 13.03 -11.97
C ALA A 360 1.03 12.02 -12.59
N LYS A 361 0.27 11.32 -11.75
CA LYS A 361 -0.68 10.28 -12.14
C LYS A 361 -2.08 10.58 -11.64
N PHE A 362 -3.06 10.03 -12.32
CA PHE A 362 -4.47 10.23 -11.99
C PHE A 362 -5.17 8.91 -11.77
N VAL A 363 -5.76 8.73 -10.60
CA VAL A 363 -6.50 7.54 -10.21
C VAL A 363 -7.94 7.93 -9.94
N ILE A 364 -8.86 7.22 -10.58
CA ILE A 364 -10.30 7.39 -10.42
C ILE A 364 -10.82 6.12 -9.78
N LEU A 365 -11.44 6.24 -8.62
CA LEU A 365 -12.10 5.16 -7.93
C LEU A 365 -13.61 5.34 -8.03
N ASP A 366 -14.23 4.64 -8.97
CA ASP A 366 -15.67 4.60 -9.17
C ASP A 366 -16.29 3.51 -8.30
N LEU A 367 -16.95 3.91 -7.22
CA LEU A 367 -17.39 2.99 -6.18
C LEU A 367 -18.81 2.40 -6.40
N LEU A 368 -19.66 3.00 -7.26
CA LEU A 368 -21.01 2.47 -7.54
C LEU A 368 -21.16 1.87 -8.94
N LYS A 369 -20.08 1.80 -9.74
CA LYS A 369 -20.04 1.09 -11.03
C LYS A 369 -19.00 -0.04 -11.02
N PHE A 370 -19.18 -0.97 -11.96
CA PHE A 370 -18.32 -2.15 -12.18
C PHE A 370 -17.73 -2.21 -13.59
N ARG A 371 -18.02 -1.20 -14.39
CA ARG A 371 -17.59 -1.12 -15.76
C ARG A 371 -16.98 0.25 -15.93
N LYS A 372 -15.88 0.30 -16.68
CA LYS A 372 -15.24 1.55 -17.05
C LYS A 372 -16.28 2.52 -17.61
N SER A 373 -16.19 3.76 -17.18
CA SER A 373 -17.06 4.84 -17.63
C SER A 373 -16.42 5.66 -18.74
N MET A 374 -15.14 5.41 -19.05
CA MET A 374 -14.38 6.17 -20.02
C MET A 374 -13.67 5.29 -21.05
N ARG A 375 -13.49 5.85 -22.25
CA ARG A 375 -12.57 5.38 -23.27
C ARG A 375 -11.22 6.07 -23.08
N TYR A 376 -10.15 5.29 -23.25
CA TYR A 376 -8.76 5.72 -23.10
C TYR A 376 -8.07 5.64 -24.45
N SER A 377 -7.04 6.46 -24.67
CA SER A 377 -6.25 6.38 -25.89
C SER A 377 -5.51 5.05 -26.02
N GLU A 378 -5.48 4.52 -27.24
CA GLU A 378 -4.67 3.36 -27.62
C GLU A 378 -3.26 3.76 -28.08
N THR A 379 -3.03 5.05 -28.34
CA THR A 379 -1.79 5.55 -28.96
C THR A 379 -0.82 6.19 -27.96
N ARG A 380 -1.24 6.45 -26.72
CA ARG A 380 -0.39 7.05 -25.69
C ARG A 380 -0.64 6.47 -24.31
N ASN A 381 0.41 6.46 -23.48
CA ASN A 381 0.24 6.22 -22.06
C ASN A 381 -0.29 7.49 -21.38
N GLU A 382 -1.56 7.45 -21.00
CA GLU A 382 -2.23 8.58 -20.36
C GLU A 382 -1.85 8.73 -18.89
N ASN A 383 -1.28 7.68 -18.27
CA ASN A 383 -0.99 7.63 -16.84
C ASN A 383 -2.25 7.98 -16.01
N VAL A 384 -3.40 7.45 -16.46
CA VAL A 384 -4.70 7.50 -15.80
C VAL A 384 -5.16 6.06 -15.52
N LEU A 385 -5.64 5.80 -14.32
CA LEU A 385 -6.22 4.50 -13.92
C LEU A 385 -7.64 4.71 -13.42
N GLU A 386 -8.62 4.02 -14.00
CA GLU A 386 -9.97 3.88 -13.44
C GLU A 386 -10.12 2.50 -12.80
N ILE A 387 -10.49 2.50 -11.53
CA ILE A 387 -10.80 1.32 -10.73
C ILE A 387 -12.31 1.34 -10.49
N CYS A 388 -12.99 0.27 -10.87
CA CYS A 388 -14.44 0.13 -10.71
C CYS A 388 -14.76 -0.86 -9.59
N GLY A 389 -15.41 -0.37 -8.54
CA GLY A 389 -15.67 -1.12 -7.32
C GLY A 389 -14.50 -1.06 -6.34
N LEU A 390 -14.63 -1.83 -5.26
CA LEU A 390 -13.67 -1.88 -4.16
C LEU A 390 -13.47 -3.30 -3.64
N ASP A 391 -12.22 -3.72 -3.53
CA ASP A 391 -11.82 -4.98 -2.93
C ASP A 391 -10.57 -4.82 -2.04
N GLU A 392 -10.09 -5.93 -1.44
CA GLU A 392 -8.89 -5.90 -0.61
C GLU A 392 -7.59 -5.57 -1.34
N HIS A 393 -7.58 -5.64 -2.68
CA HIS A 393 -6.41 -5.39 -3.52
C HIS A 393 -6.35 -3.97 -4.06
N THR A 394 -7.45 -3.22 -3.96
CA THR A 394 -7.62 -1.89 -4.55
C THR A 394 -6.50 -0.93 -4.14
N THR A 395 -6.12 -0.89 -2.86
CA THR A 395 -5.05 0.02 -2.39
C THR A 395 -3.66 -0.40 -2.88
N ASN A 396 -3.41 -1.70 -3.03
CA ASN A 396 -2.19 -2.19 -3.68
C ASN A 396 -2.16 -1.80 -5.16
N LEU A 397 -3.30 -1.86 -5.86
CA LEU A 397 -3.42 -1.41 -7.24
C LEU A 397 -3.11 0.09 -7.36
N ILE A 398 -3.68 0.92 -6.49
CA ILE A 398 -3.40 2.36 -6.43
C ILE A 398 -1.91 2.62 -6.21
N ASN A 399 -1.31 1.97 -5.20
CA ASN A 399 0.10 2.18 -4.84
C ASN A 399 1.05 1.70 -5.93
N ASN A 400 0.80 0.52 -6.52
CA ASN A 400 1.62 -0.02 -7.59
C ASN A 400 1.49 0.82 -8.85
N PHE A 401 0.29 1.27 -9.19
CA PHE A 401 0.09 2.21 -10.27
C PHE A 401 0.91 3.47 -10.04
N ALA A 402 0.76 4.09 -8.87
CA ALA A 402 1.45 5.33 -8.52
C ALA A 402 2.98 5.18 -8.61
N LEU A 403 3.51 4.06 -8.13
CA LEU A 403 4.95 3.78 -8.06
C LEU A 403 5.55 3.16 -9.34
N ASN A 404 4.80 3.02 -10.44
CA ASN A 404 5.24 2.34 -11.67
C ASN A 404 5.65 0.87 -11.45
N ARG A 405 4.82 0.11 -10.74
CA ARG A 405 5.06 -1.32 -10.43
C ARG A 405 4.15 -2.28 -11.18
N PHE A 406 3.40 -1.80 -12.18
CA PHE A 406 2.81 -2.69 -13.17
C PHE A 406 3.87 -2.95 -14.24
N GLY A 407 4.38 -4.17 -14.25
CA GLY A 407 5.37 -4.68 -15.19
C GLY A 407 5.01 -6.08 -15.59
#